data_AF-A0A9X2P128-F1
#
_entry.id   AF-A0A9X2P128-F1
#
_cell.length_a   1.000
_cell.length_b   1.000
_cell.length_c   1.000
_cell.angle_alpha   90.00
_cell.angle_beta   90.00
_cell.angle_gamma   90.00
#
_symmetry.space_group_name_H-M   'P 1'
#
loop_
_entity.id
_entity.type
_entity.pdbx_description
1 polymer ?
#
loop_
_entity_poly.entity_id
_entity_poly.type
_entity_poly.pdbx_seq_one_letter_code
_entity_poly.pdbx_strand_id
1 'polypeptide(L)'
;RLTTTLYNSGTWGTTVEEQANVCLALLKGYSASFIDHGEKQQHVQEVLRRCWDTLDSLPSSLLKLRLLTACYGEVFDEPLADEGRSIIASWNSASLTAEQQEAVAEFRNVVDNPYPWEEME
;
A
#
# COMPACT_ATOMS: atom_id res chain seq x y z
N ARG A 1 11.24 -2.52 15.14
CA ARG A 1 11.25 -1.60 16.31
C ARG A 1 10.55 -0.28 16.01
N LEU A 2 10.80 0.41 14.88
CA LEU A 2 10.09 1.65 14.52
C LEU A 2 8.57 1.46 14.24
N THR A 3 8.19 0.40 13.53
CA THR A 3 6.79 0.06 13.22
C THR A 3 5.94 -0.15 14.47
N THR A 4 6.47 -0.89 15.45
CA THR A 4 5.81 -1.11 16.74
C THR A 4 5.63 0.19 17.53
N THR A 5 6.57 1.14 17.44
CA THR A 5 6.46 2.44 18.13
C THR A 5 5.41 3.34 17.48
N LEU A 6 5.32 3.35 16.14
CA LEU A 6 4.28 4.10 15.41
C LEU A 6 2.88 3.50 15.65
N TYR A 7 2.78 2.18 15.72
CA TYR A 7 1.54 1.49 16.08
C TYR A 7 1.09 1.84 17.51
N ASN A 8 2.03 1.79 18.47
CA ASN A 8 1.74 2.04 19.89
C ASN A 8 1.57 3.51 20.25
N SER A 9 2.04 4.46 19.43
CA SER A 9 1.91 5.89 19.75
C SER A 9 0.48 6.41 19.57
N GLY A 10 -0.40 5.68 18.88
CA GLY A 10 -1.78 6.10 18.66
C GLY A 10 -1.93 7.41 17.88
N THR A 11 -0.83 7.93 17.30
CA THR A 11 -0.81 9.17 16.53
C THR A 11 -1.17 8.85 15.09
N TRP A 12 -2.47 8.73 14.83
CA TRP A 12 -3.00 8.31 13.53
C TRP A 12 -3.07 9.41 12.48
N GLY A 13 -2.53 10.59 12.73
CA GLY A 13 -2.74 11.74 11.85
C GLY A 13 -4.17 12.30 11.99
N THR A 14 -4.30 13.59 11.69
CA THR A 14 -5.57 14.32 11.77
C THR A 14 -6.23 14.49 10.41
N THR A 15 -5.45 14.39 9.32
CA THR A 15 -5.95 14.44 7.95
C THR A 15 -5.96 13.05 7.31
N VAL A 16 -6.78 12.89 6.26
CA VAL A 16 -6.84 11.64 5.49
C VAL A 16 -5.49 11.33 4.82
N GLU A 17 -4.74 12.35 4.39
CA GLU A 17 -3.40 12.17 3.83
C GLU A 17 -2.38 11.71 4.88
N GLU A 18 -2.43 12.25 6.10
CA GLU A 18 -1.57 11.80 7.19
C GLU A 18 -1.90 10.35 7.57
N GLN A 19 -3.18 10.02 7.66
CA GLN A 19 -3.66 8.65 7.91
C GLN A 19 -3.16 7.67 6.84
N ALA A 20 -3.24 8.05 5.56
CA ALA A 20 -2.75 7.25 4.45
C ALA A 20 -1.24 7.04 4.51
N ASN A 21 -0.46 8.07 4.84
CA ASN A 21 0.99 7.95 4.99
C ASN A 21 1.37 7.04 6.16
N VAL A 22 0.67 7.12 7.29
CA VAL A 22 0.88 6.22 8.44
C VAL A 22 0.54 4.77 8.05
N CYS A 23 -0.59 4.54 7.39
CA CYS A 23 -0.99 3.20 6.94
C CYS A 23 0.03 2.61 5.96
N LEU A 24 0.46 3.40 4.96
CA LEU A 24 1.46 2.99 3.98
C LEU A 24 2.80 2.62 4.64
N ALA A 25 3.25 3.42 5.60
CA ALA A 25 4.50 3.15 6.33
C ALA A 25 4.41 1.90 7.19
N LEU A 26 3.26 1.67 7.84
CA LEU A 26 3.01 0.47 8.65
C LEU A 26 2.97 -0.78 7.78
N LEU A 27 2.19 -0.79 6.69
CA LEU A 27 2.10 -1.93 5.77
C LEU A 27 3.47 -2.30 5.22
N LYS A 28 4.18 -1.37 4.55
CA LYS A 28 5.53 -1.63 4.01
C LYS A 28 6.51 -2.10 5.08
N GLY A 29 6.41 -1.54 6.29
CA GLY A 29 7.25 -1.93 7.42
C GLY A 29 6.97 -3.34 7.95
N TYR A 30 5.71 -3.79 7.90
CA TYR A 30 5.35 -5.18 8.22
C TYR A 30 5.79 -6.12 7.10
N SER A 31 5.56 -5.79 5.82
CA SER A 31 5.97 -6.61 4.68
C SER A 31 7.50 -6.84 4.67
N ALA A 32 8.30 -5.84 5.05
CA ALA A 32 9.76 -5.94 5.15
C ALA A 32 10.27 -6.75 6.37
N SER A 33 9.43 -7.04 7.37
CA SER A 33 9.84 -7.78 8.56
C SER A 33 9.69 -9.30 8.33
N PHE A 34 10.83 -10.00 8.25
CA PHE A 34 10.93 -11.46 8.02
C PHE A 34 10.39 -12.32 9.18
N ILE A 35 10.29 -11.76 10.38
CA ILE A 35 9.92 -12.50 11.60
C ILE A 35 8.41 -12.42 11.83
N ASP A 36 7.71 -13.53 11.65
CA ASP A 36 6.31 -13.71 12.03
C ASP A 36 6.23 -14.50 13.35
N HIS A 37 5.81 -13.83 14.42
CA HIS A 37 5.54 -14.45 15.72
C HIS A 37 4.03 -14.66 15.94
N GLY A 38 3.21 -14.67 14.88
CA GLY A 38 1.75 -14.81 14.95
C GLY A 38 1.01 -13.48 15.19
N GLU A 39 1.65 -12.49 15.80
CA GLU A 39 1.08 -11.15 16.04
C GLU A 39 1.09 -10.26 14.79
N LYS A 40 1.97 -10.55 13.81
CA LYS A 40 2.14 -9.73 12.60
C LYS A 40 0.85 -9.69 11.77
N GLN A 41 0.23 -10.84 11.56
CA GLN A 41 -1.01 -10.95 10.78
C GLN A 41 -2.14 -10.14 11.41
N GLN A 42 -2.28 -10.16 12.74
CA GLN A 42 -3.30 -9.37 13.43
C GLN A 42 -3.09 -7.86 13.24
N HIS A 43 -1.84 -7.39 13.34
CA HIS A 43 -1.53 -5.98 13.12
C HIS A 43 -1.74 -5.54 11.66
N VAL A 44 -1.38 -6.39 10.68
CA VAL A 44 -1.65 -6.13 9.27
C VAL A 44 -3.15 -5.99 9.03
N GLN A 45 -3.97 -6.91 9.55
CA GLN A 45 -5.43 -6.83 9.42
C GLN A 45 -6.02 -5.56 10.05
N GLU A 46 -5.51 -5.12 11.21
CA GLU A 46 -5.96 -3.86 11.81
C GLU A 46 -5.59 -2.64 10.95
N VAL A 47 -4.39 -2.63 10.37
CA VAL A 47 -3.98 -1.55 9.46
C VAL A 47 -4.82 -1.56 8.19
N LEU A 48 -5.06 -2.74 7.58
CA LEU A 48 -5.92 -2.88 6.40
C LEU A 48 -7.34 -2.38 6.67
N ARG A 49 -7.92 -2.67 7.84
CA ARG A 49 -9.24 -2.15 8.22
C ARG A 49 -9.31 -0.62 8.17
N ARG A 50 -8.23 0.07 8.54
CA ARG A 50 -8.14 1.55 8.48
C ARG A 50 -7.83 2.06 7.09
N CYS A 51 -7.15 1.26 6.27
CA CYS A 51 -6.90 1.59 4.88
C CYS A 51 -8.22 1.74 4.11
N TRP A 52 -9.24 0.93 4.39
CA TRP A 52 -10.54 1.02 3.71
C TRP A 52 -11.19 2.40 3.84
N ASP A 53 -11.38 2.89 5.07
CA ASP A 53 -11.97 4.22 5.31
C ASP A 53 -11.14 5.34 4.65
N THR A 54 -9.81 5.16 4.66
CA THR A 54 -8.86 6.12 4.10
C THR A 54 -8.90 6.11 2.57
N LEU A 55 -8.94 4.94 1.93
CA LEU A 55 -9.01 4.76 0.49
C LEU A 55 -10.32 5.32 -0.08
N ASP A 56 -11.44 5.11 0.60
CA ASP A 56 -12.73 5.69 0.19
C ASP A 56 -12.70 7.23 0.18
N SER A 57 -11.96 7.82 1.11
CA SER A 57 -11.89 9.28 1.30
C SER A 57 -10.78 9.95 0.49
N LEU A 58 -9.73 9.23 0.10
CA LEU A 58 -8.58 9.81 -0.60
C LEU A 58 -8.94 10.11 -2.07
N PRO A 59 -8.65 11.32 -2.59
CA PRO A 59 -8.76 11.58 -4.01
C PRO A 59 -7.70 10.80 -4.80
N SER A 60 -7.96 10.57 -6.09
CA SER A 60 -7.00 9.98 -7.02
C SER A 60 -5.69 10.76 -7.01
N SER A 61 -4.63 10.13 -6.53
CA SER A 61 -3.34 10.76 -6.28
C SER A 61 -2.22 9.71 -6.26
N LEU A 62 -0.97 10.16 -6.30
CA LEU A 62 0.20 9.27 -6.12
C LEU A 62 0.15 8.53 -4.78
N LEU A 63 -0.30 9.20 -3.72
CA LEU A 63 -0.45 8.61 -2.39
C LEU A 63 -1.50 7.50 -2.40
N LYS A 64 -2.65 7.71 -3.07
CA LYS A 64 -3.67 6.69 -3.23
C LYS A 64 -3.14 5.46 -3.96
N LEU A 65 -2.42 5.65 -5.07
CA LEU A 65 -1.83 4.55 -5.81
C LEU A 65 -0.90 3.72 -4.92
N ARG A 66 0.02 4.36 -4.19
CA ARG A 66 0.96 3.66 -3.31
C ARG A 66 0.25 2.89 -2.20
N LEU A 67 -0.82 3.44 -1.63
CA LEU A 67 -1.61 2.76 -0.60
C LEU A 67 -2.39 1.57 -1.19
N LEU A 68 -2.99 1.73 -2.38
CA LEU A 68 -3.65 0.64 -3.11
C LEU A 68 -2.67 -0.50 -3.40
N THR A 69 -1.47 -0.21 -3.90
CA THR A 69 -0.41 -1.22 -4.13
C THR A 69 -0.08 -1.99 -2.86
N ALA A 70 0.12 -1.28 -1.74
CA ALA A 70 0.45 -1.90 -0.47
C ALA A 70 -0.69 -2.78 0.07
N CYS A 71 -1.95 -2.34 -0.07
CA CYS A 71 -3.11 -3.14 0.34
C CYS A 71 -3.25 -4.38 -0.55
N TYR A 72 -3.16 -4.22 -1.87
CA TYR A 72 -3.23 -5.33 -2.82
C TYR A 72 -2.16 -6.40 -2.53
N GLY A 73 -0.93 -6.02 -2.21
CA GLY A 73 0.13 -6.99 -1.87
C GLY A 73 -0.16 -7.83 -0.62
N GLU A 74 -1.10 -7.44 0.23
CA GLU A 74 -1.48 -8.19 1.43
C GLU A 74 -2.79 -8.99 1.24
N VAL A 75 -3.72 -8.55 0.37
CA VAL A 75 -5.05 -9.17 0.22
C VAL A 75 -5.35 -9.74 -1.17
N PHE A 76 -4.57 -9.36 -2.19
CA PHE A 76 -4.73 -9.76 -3.60
C PHE A 76 -6.14 -9.52 -4.17
N ASP A 77 -6.78 -8.42 -3.77
CA ASP A 77 -8.15 -8.09 -4.17
C ASP A 77 -8.17 -7.25 -5.46
N GLU A 78 -8.73 -7.82 -6.52
CA GLU A 78 -8.70 -7.25 -7.88
C GLU A 78 -9.29 -5.84 -8.02
N PRO A 79 -10.38 -5.45 -7.32
CA PRO A 79 -10.90 -4.08 -7.33
C PRO A 79 -9.85 -3.02 -6.94
N LEU A 80 -8.88 -3.36 -6.07
CA LEU A 80 -7.79 -2.44 -5.71
C LEU A 80 -6.82 -2.24 -6.88
N ALA A 81 -6.55 -3.30 -7.61
CA ALA A 81 -5.74 -3.24 -8.82
C ALA A 81 -6.47 -2.46 -9.93
N ASP A 82 -7.78 -2.64 -10.08
CA ASP A 82 -8.60 -1.87 -11.02
C ASP A 82 -8.56 -0.37 -10.72
N GLU A 83 -8.72 0.02 -9.45
CA GLU A 83 -8.63 1.43 -9.07
C GLU A 83 -7.22 1.98 -9.30
N GLY A 84 -6.17 1.21 -8.98
CA GLY A 84 -4.78 1.58 -9.26
C GLY A 84 -4.53 1.81 -10.75
N ARG A 85 -5.02 0.91 -11.61
CA ARG A 85 -4.96 1.04 -13.07
C ARG A 85 -5.70 2.29 -13.56
N SER A 86 -6.87 2.60 -13.00
CA SER A 86 -7.62 3.81 -13.32
C SER A 86 -6.84 5.09 -12.98
N ILE A 87 -6.21 5.15 -11.80
CA ILE A 87 -5.37 6.29 -11.40
C ILE A 87 -4.21 6.48 -12.36
N ILE A 88 -3.48 5.40 -12.69
CA ILE A 88 -2.35 5.45 -13.63
C ILE A 88 -2.80 5.93 -15.01
N ALA A 89 -3.95 5.45 -15.49
CA ALA A 89 -4.51 5.85 -16.79
C ALA A 89 -4.92 7.33 -16.83
N SER A 90 -5.22 7.94 -15.68
CA SER A 90 -5.54 9.36 -15.58
C SER A 90 -4.33 10.30 -15.71
N TRP A 91 -3.11 9.77 -15.58
CA TRP A 91 -1.89 10.58 -15.64
C TRP A 91 -1.42 10.79 -17.08
N ASN A 92 -0.80 11.95 -17.33
CA ASN A 92 -0.17 12.22 -18.61
C ASN A 92 1.12 11.40 -18.74
N SER A 93 1.06 10.34 -19.55
CA SER A 93 2.18 9.43 -19.81
C SER A 93 3.44 10.12 -20.35
N ALA A 94 3.29 11.26 -21.04
CA ALA A 94 4.41 12.04 -21.58
C ALA A 94 5.15 12.88 -20.53
N SER A 95 4.60 13.03 -19.32
CA SER A 95 5.14 13.94 -18.30
C SER A 95 5.06 13.37 -16.88
N LEU A 96 5.28 12.07 -16.71
CA LEU A 96 5.33 11.44 -15.39
C LEU A 96 6.56 11.90 -14.61
N THR A 97 6.38 12.20 -13.32
CA THR A 97 7.51 12.43 -12.41
C THR A 97 8.25 11.13 -12.13
N ALA A 98 9.49 11.23 -11.64
CA ALA A 98 10.27 10.05 -11.23
C ALA A 98 9.53 9.20 -10.18
N GLU A 99 8.86 9.86 -9.23
CA GLU A 99 8.10 9.18 -8.15
C GLU A 99 6.86 8.46 -8.68
N GLN A 100 6.19 9.03 -9.71
CA GLN A 100 5.08 8.36 -10.40
C GLN A 100 5.57 7.15 -11.20
N GLN A 101 6.70 7.27 -11.89
CA GLN A 101 7.31 6.15 -12.63
C GLN A 101 7.68 5.00 -11.69
N GLU A 102 8.31 5.31 -10.56
CA GLU A 102 8.63 4.35 -9.51
C GLU A 102 7.37 3.66 -8.97
N ALA A 103 6.32 4.43 -8.63
CA ALA A 103 5.09 3.87 -8.11
C ALA A 103 4.34 2.98 -9.13
N VAL A 104 4.39 3.35 -10.42
CA VAL A 104 3.83 2.51 -11.51
C VAL A 104 4.60 1.21 -11.66
N ALA A 105 5.93 1.25 -11.58
CA ALA A 105 6.76 0.06 -11.65
C ALA A 105 6.52 -0.87 -10.44
N GLU A 106 6.47 -0.31 -9.22
CA GLU A 106 6.12 -1.08 -8.02
C GLU A 106 4.73 -1.70 -8.14
N PHE A 107 3.73 -0.93 -8.56
CA PHE A 107 2.36 -1.43 -8.76
C PHE A 107 2.31 -2.62 -9.73
N ARG A 108 2.95 -2.49 -10.90
CA ARG A 108 3.01 -3.58 -11.90
C ARG A 108 3.73 -4.80 -11.35
N ASN A 109 4.85 -4.63 -10.66
CA ASN A 109 5.58 -5.77 -10.09
C ASN A 109 4.73 -6.55 -9.09
N VAL A 110 3.92 -5.88 -8.27
CA VAL A 110 3.07 -6.54 -7.27
C VAL A 110 1.84 -7.18 -7.92
N VAL A 111 1.22 -6.54 -8.92
CA VAL A 111 0.00 -7.02 -9.58
C VAL A 111 0.27 -8.10 -10.62
N ASP A 112 1.32 -7.95 -11.41
CA ASP A 112 1.65 -8.88 -12.51
C ASP A 112 2.40 -10.12 -11.99
N ASN A 113 3.01 -10.04 -10.80
CA ASN A 113 3.69 -11.15 -10.16
C ASN A 113 3.19 -11.38 -8.70
N PRO A 114 1.94 -11.83 -8.52
CA PRO A 114 1.38 -12.07 -7.19
C PRO A 114 2.06 -13.25 -6.47
N TYR A 115 2.75 -14.13 -7.19
CA TYR A 115 3.50 -15.28 -6.64
C TYR A 115 4.94 -15.32 -7.13
N PRO A 116 5.85 -14.50 -6.57
CA PRO A 116 7.23 -14.37 -7.04
C PRO A 116 8.06 -15.67 -7.00
N TRP A 117 7.60 -16.67 -6.24
CA TRP A 117 8.25 -17.96 -6.08
C TRP A 117 7.87 -19.00 -7.15
N GLU A 118 6.86 -18.75 -7.99
CA GLU A 118 6.49 -19.66 -9.09
C GLU A 118 7.39 -19.51 -10.34
N GLU A 119 8.16 -18.42 -10.46
CA GLU A 119 9.09 -18.21 -11.59
C GLU A 119 10.42 -18.97 -11.46
N MET A 120 10.59 -19.81 -10.44
CA MET A 120 11.83 -20.56 -10.15
C MET A 120 11.83 -22.04 -10.62
N GLU A 121 10.93 -22.44 -11.52
CA GLU A 121 10.99 -23.76 -12.20
C GLU A 121 11.93 -23.80 -13.42
#